data_AF-A0A9D2QGN1-F1
#
_entry.id   AF-A0A9D2QGN1-F1
#
_cell.length_a   1.000
_cell.length_b   1.000
_cell.length_c   1.000
_cell.angle_alpha   90.00
_cell.angle_beta   90.00
_cell.angle_gamma   90.00
#
_symmetry.space_group_name_H-M   'P 1'
#
loop_
_entity.id
_entity.type
_entity.pdbx_description
1 polymer ?
#
loop_
_entity_poly.entity_id
_entity_poly.type
_entity_poly.pdbx_seq_one_letter_code
_entity_poly.pdbx_strand_id
1 'polypeptide(L)'
;MKVSERLRTFQDYRFNSLFFKNLRLLSLLILVPIAGAVCIGFYSYNSIQRNEVQAYSDRMADNVYAGLTRILRECTTELLYIGQNSNVELYLYDPNVRQQNYTLQNIQEVMLMPVLAKNYVDTVYLYSGTNGRVLSQAGVAPLDTFPDRKGLDQYLSQTDDRVLLVTTSEVSGYEKTYLAVFQDVRYGSKT
;
A
#
# COMPACT_ATOMS: atom_id res chain seq x y z
N MET A 1 -5.46 -62.35 69.91
CA MET A 1 -6.03 -61.06 70.34
C MET A 1 -4.97 -59.93 70.31
N LYS A 2 -4.28 -59.73 69.16
CA LYS A 2 -3.24 -58.69 68.98
C LYS A 2 -3.23 -58.04 67.59
N VAL A 3 -4.11 -58.48 66.68
CA VAL A 3 -4.17 -57.97 65.30
C VAL A 3 -5.31 -56.95 65.14
N SER A 4 -6.42 -57.12 65.85
CA SER A 4 -7.56 -56.20 65.81
C SER A 4 -7.28 -54.84 66.47
N GLU A 5 -6.36 -54.76 67.44
CA GLU A 5 -5.94 -53.49 68.05
C GLU A 5 -5.01 -52.68 67.14
N ARG A 6 -4.16 -53.34 66.32
CA ARG A 6 -3.27 -52.64 65.38
C ARG A 6 -4.01 -52.05 64.18
N LEU A 7 -5.15 -52.62 63.78
CA LEU A 7 -5.97 -52.10 62.69
C LEU A 7 -6.82 -50.89 63.13
N ARG A 8 -7.16 -50.80 64.42
CA ARG A 8 -7.93 -49.68 64.98
C ARG A 8 -7.13 -48.38 65.03
N THR A 9 -5.81 -48.45 65.26
CA THR A 9 -4.92 -47.28 65.29
C THR A 9 -4.71 -46.63 63.92
N PHE A 10 -5.00 -47.32 62.82
CA PHE A 10 -4.98 -46.73 61.47
C PHE A 10 -6.32 -46.07 61.09
N GLN A 11 -7.42 -46.45 61.74
CA GLN A 11 -8.74 -45.85 61.50
C GLN A 11 -8.92 -44.49 62.22
N ASP A 12 -8.22 -44.29 63.34
CA ASP A 12 -8.22 -43.04 64.10
C ASP A 12 -7.10 -42.07 63.68
N TYR A 13 -6.38 -42.34 62.59
CA TYR A 13 -5.49 -41.37 61.94
C TYR A 13 -6.34 -40.31 61.25
N ARG A 14 -6.97 -39.48 62.09
CA ARG A 14 -7.82 -38.34 61.77
C ARG A 14 -7.27 -37.65 60.53
N PHE A 15 -7.98 -37.76 59.41
CA PHE A 15 -7.77 -36.96 58.20
C PHE A 15 -7.89 -35.43 58.47
N ASN A 16 -8.24 -35.03 59.70
CA ASN A 16 -8.23 -33.67 60.22
C ASN A 16 -7.07 -33.39 61.21
N SER A 17 -6.04 -34.25 61.21
CA SER A 17 -4.80 -34.09 61.99
C SER A 17 -4.07 -32.82 61.57
N LEU A 18 -3.40 -32.18 62.54
CA LEU A 18 -2.59 -30.96 62.35
C LEU A 18 -1.67 -31.04 61.11
N PHE A 19 -1.20 -32.25 60.78
CA PHE A 19 -0.41 -32.52 59.57
C PHE A 19 -1.15 -32.14 58.27
N PHE A 20 -2.37 -32.60 58.04
CA PHE A 20 -3.13 -32.28 56.83
C PHE A 20 -3.59 -30.82 56.78
N LYS A 21 -3.85 -30.21 57.95
CA LYS A 21 -4.13 -28.76 58.03
C LYS A 21 -2.92 -27.94 57.61
N ASN A 22 -1.75 -28.26 58.14
CA ASN A 22 -0.50 -27.57 57.81
C ASN A 22 -0.07 -27.83 56.36
N LEU A 23 -0.23 -29.07 55.87
CA LEU A 23 0.03 -29.42 54.48
C LEU A 23 -0.87 -28.64 53.51
N ARG A 24 -2.17 -28.52 53.82
CA ARG A 24 -3.11 -27.70 53.03
C ARG A 24 -2.70 -26.22 53.03
N LEU A 25 -2.27 -25.70 54.18
CA LEU A 25 -1.88 -24.29 54.31
C LEU A 25 -0.60 -24.00 53.51
N LEU A 26 0.40 -24.88 53.59
CA LEU A 26 1.62 -24.82 52.79
C LEU A 26 1.35 -25.00 51.29
N SER A 27 0.49 -25.96 50.92
CA SER A 27 0.13 -26.16 49.51
C SER A 27 -0.59 -24.95 48.94
N LEU A 28 -1.49 -24.33 49.72
CA LEU A 28 -2.25 -23.16 49.28
C LEU A 28 -1.34 -21.92 49.19
N LEU A 29 -0.38 -21.78 50.10
CA LEU A 29 0.64 -20.74 50.06
C LEU A 29 1.49 -20.79 48.78
N ILE A 30 1.74 -21.98 48.24
CA ILE A 30 2.51 -22.17 47.01
C ILE A 30 1.62 -22.10 45.76
N LEU A 31 0.44 -22.75 45.79
CA LEU A 31 -0.42 -22.87 44.62
C LEU A 31 -1.14 -21.58 44.26
N VAL A 32 -1.52 -20.76 45.25
CA VAL A 32 -2.21 -19.49 44.99
C VAL A 32 -1.37 -18.49 44.19
N PRO A 33 -0.10 -18.18 44.54
CA PRO A 33 0.71 -17.27 43.75
C PRO A 33 1.01 -17.82 42.34
N ILE A 34 1.20 -19.13 42.20
CA ILE A 34 1.40 -19.75 40.89
C ILE A 34 0.14 -19.63 40.02
N ALA A 35 -1.03 -19.97 40.56
CA ALA A 35 -2.30 -19.84 39.86
C ALA A 35 -2.60 -18.38 39.51
N GLY A 36 -2.30 -17.44 40.42
CA GLY A 36 -2.43 -16.01 40.17
C GLY A 36 -1.57 -15.53 39.01
N ALA A 37 -0.29 -15.94 38.97
CA ALA A 37 0.62 -15.60 37.89
C ALA A 37 0.17 -16.17 36.53
N VAL A 38 -0.31 -17.42 36.52
CA VAL A 38 -0.85 -18.06 35.29
C VAL A 38 -2.10 -17.34 34.80
N CYS A 39 -3.02 -16.99 35.70
CA CYS A 39 -4.23 -16.23 35.33
C CYS A 39 -3.87 -14.85 34.75
N ILE A 40 -2.98 -14.09 35.41
CA ILE A 40 -2.54 -12.78 34.90
C ILE A 40 -1.85 -12.93 33.54
N GLY A 41 -0.98 -13.92 33.41
CA GLY A 41 -0.31 -14.24 32.15
C GLY A 41 -1.31 -14.52 31.03
N PHE A 42 -2.31 -15.36 31.28
CA PHE A 42 -3.34 -15.70 30.29
C PHE A 42 -4.20 -14.51 29.86
N TYR A 43 -4.65 -13.69 30.83
CA TYR A 43 -5.45 -12.49 30.52
C TYR A 43 -4.66 -11.41 29.79
N SER A 44 -3.39 -11.22 30.18
CA SER A 44 -2.50 -10.23 29.55
C SER A 44 -2.03 -10.68 28.16
N TYR A 45 -1.88 -11.99 27.94
CA TYR A 45 -1.39 -12.53 26.68
C TYR A 45 -2.29 -12.17 25.48
N ASN A 46 -3.61 -12.27 25.64
CA ASN A 46 -4.55 -11.95 24.56
C ASN A 46 -4.55 -10.44 24.22
N SER A 47 -4.41 -9.55 25.21
CA SER A 47 -4.34 -8.11 24.94
C SER A 47 -3.01 -7.69 24.33
N ILE A 48 -1.89 -8.24 24.81
CA ILE A 48 -0.55 -8.01 24.25
C ILE A 48 -0.49 -8.49 22.80
N GLN A 49 -0.94 -9.72 22.53
CA GLN A 49 -0.90 -10.29 21.18
C GLN A 49 -1.76 -9.48 20.18
N ARG A 50 -2.97 -9.07 20.58
CA ARG A 50 -3.82 -8.22 19.73
C ARG A 50 -3.18 -6.86 19.46
N ASN A 51 -2.60 -6.23 20.48
CA ASN A 51 -1.92 -4.94 20.34
C ASN A 51 -0.69 -5.06 19.44
N GLU A 52 0.08 -6.14 19.53
CA GLU A 52 1.24 -6.38 18.67
C GLU A 52 0.82 -6.62 17.20
N VAL A 53 -0.23 -7.41 16.97
CA VAL A 53 -0.76 -7.65 15.61
C VAL A 53 -1.31 -6.36 15.00
N GLN A 54 -2.02 -5.56 15.79
CA GLN A 54 -2.52 -4.26 15.35
C GLN A 54 -1.37 -3.30 15.05
N ALA A 55 -0.42 -3.13 15.97
CA ALA A 55 0.74 -2.26 15.77
C ALA A 55 1.60 -2.70 14.58
N TYR A 56 1.71 -4.00 14.31
CA TYR A 56 2.36 -4.52 13.12
C TYR A 56 1.59 -4.15 11.85
N SER A 57 0.28 -4.31 11.85
CA SER A 57 -0.59 -3.94 10.72
C SER A 57 -0.55 -2.44 10.44
N ASP A 58 -0.58 -1.61 11.47
CA ASP A 58 -0.48 -0.15 11.37
C ASP A 58 0.87 0.26 10.76
N ARG A 59 1.99 -0.29 11.27
CA ARG A 59 3.32 -0.04 10.70
C ARG A 59 3.42 -0.49 9.24
N MET A 60 2.80 -1.62 8.89
CA MET A 60 2.79 -2.09 7.51
C MET A 60 1.99 -1.15 6.61
N ALA A 61 0.82 -0.69 7.06
CA ALA A 61 0.00 0.28 6.36
C ALA A 61 0.73 1.61 6.18
N ASP A 62 1.40 2.11 7.22
CA ASP A 62 2.22 3.33 7.17
C ASP A 62 3.36 3.20 6.16
N ASN A 63 4.05 2.06 6.15
CA ASN A 63 5.13 1.81 5.19
C ASN A 63 4.63 1.76 3.75
N VAL A 64 3.50 1.10 3.50
CA VAL A 64 2.86 1.05 2.17
C VAL A 64 2.42 2.45 1.74
N TYR A 65 1.77 3.19 2.64
CA TYR A 65 1.33 4.56 2.39
C TYR A 65 2.52 5.46 2.06
N ALA A 66 3.58 5.45 2.87
CA ALA A 66 4.79 6.23 2.64
C ALA A 66 5.47 5.86 1.31
N GLY A 67 5.52 4.58 0.98
CA GLY A 67 6.03 4.08 -0.30
C GLY A 67 5.22 4.61 -1.49
N LEU A 68 3.90 4.51 -1.44
CA LEU A 68 3.00 5.03 -2.49
C LEU A 68 3.10 6.54 -2.61
N THR A 69 3.07 7.29 -1.51
CA THR A 69 3.23 8.75 -1.51
C THR A 69 4.56 9.15 -2.16
N ARG A 70 5.65 8.43 -1.85
CA ARG A 70 6.94 8.68 -2.48
C ARG A 70 6.89 8.43 -3.98
N ILE A 71 6.36 7.29 -4.42
CA ILE A 71 6.25 6.94 -5.84
C ILE A 71 5.43 8.00 -6.57
N LEU A 72 4.27 8.40 -6.04
CA LEU A 72 3.41 9.42 -6.64
C LEU A 72 4.14 10.76 -6.77
N ARG A 73 4.86 11.18 -5.72
CA ARG A 73 5.65 12.42 -5.75
C ARG A 73 6.77 12.37 -6.78
N GLU A 74 7.44 11.23 -6.92
CA GLU A 74 8.45 11.02 -7.97
C GLU A 74 7.79 11.12 -9.36
N CYS A 75 6.68 10.41 -9.62
CA CYS A 75 5.94 10.50 -10.88
C CYS A 75 5.49 11.92 -11.22
N THR A 76 4.89 12.65 -10.28
CA THR A 76 4.47 14.04 -10.49
C THR A 76 5.66 14.94 -10.83
N THR A 77 6.80 14.72 -10.17
CA THR A 77 8.03 15.49 -10.42
C THR A 77 8.55 15.24 -11.84
N GLU A 78 8.59 13.99 -12.28
CA GLU A 78 8.99 13.63 -13.66
C GLU A 78 8.02 14.22 -14.70
N LEU A 79 6.71 14.15 -14.45
CA LEU A 79 5.70 14.74 -15.34
C LEU A 79 5.84 16.27 -15.43
N LEU A 80 6.19 16.95 -14.33
CA LEU A 80 6.51 18.38 -14.35
C LEU A 80 7.76 18.67 -15.19
N TYR A 81 8.81 17.87 -15.07
CA TYR A 81 10.02 18.02 -15.91
C TYR A 81 9.73 17.80 -17.39
N ILE A 82 8.94 16.78 -17.74
CA ILE A 82 8.46 16.54 -19.11
C ILE A 82 7.64 17.75 -19.58
N GLY A 83 6.69 18.20 -18.77
CA GLY A 83 5.84 19.35 -19.06
C GLY A 83 6.60 20.67 -19.21
N GLN A 84 7.79 20.83 -18.60
CA GLN A 84 8.60 22.04 -18.77
C GLN A 84 9.50 22.01 -20.02
N ASN A 85 9.52 20.91 -20.76
CA ASN A 85 10.32 20.79 -21.97
C ASN A 85 9.75 21.68 -23.09
N SER A 86 10.59 22.52 -23.70
CA SER A 86 10.17 23.42 -24.78
C SER A 86 9.64 22.69 -26.03
N ASN A 87 10.11 21.47 -26.30
CA ASN A 87 9.55 20.68 -27.41
C ASN A 87 8.15 20.18 -27.09
N VAL A 88 7.86 19.86 -25.82
CA VAL A 88 6.50 19.51 -25.36
C VAL A 88 5.58 20.71 -25.53
N GLU A 89 6.04 21.91 -25.19
CA GLU A 89 5.30 23.15 -25.39
C GLU A 89 4.91 23.34 -26.86
N LEU A 90 5.91 23.29 -27.74
CA LEU A 90 5.72 23.47 -29.18
C LEU A 90 4.79 22.39 -29.77
N TYR A 91 4.88 21.15 -29.32
CA TYR A 91 3.98 20.07 -29.73
C TYR A 91 2.53 20.33 -29.28
N LEU A 92 2.32 20.75 -28.04
CA LEU A 92 0.98 20.98 -27.49
C LEU A 92 0.27 22.15 -28.19
N TYR A 93 1.01 23.14 -28.70
CA TYR A 93 0.45 24.26 -29.46
C TYR A 93 0.37 24.05 -30.98
N ASP A 94 0.92 22.96 -31.52
CA ASP A 94 0.89 22.70 -32.97
C ASP A 94 -0.42 22.03 -33.41
N PRO A 95 -1.26 22.69 -34.23
CA PRO A 95 -2.52 22.12 -34.70
C PRO A 95 -2.34 21.02 -35.76
N ASN A 96 -1.20 20.97 -36.45
CA ASN A 96 -1.02 20.12 -37.64
C ASN A 96 0.04 19.01 -37.48
N VAL A 97 0.67 18.90 -36.31
CA VAL A 97 1.79 17.98 -36.04
C VAL A 97 2.81 17.97 -37.18
N ARG A 98 3.46 19.12 -37.42
CA ARG A 98 4.51 19.25 -38.42
C ARG A 98 5.84 18.87 -37.79
N GLN A 99 6.36 17.67 -38.12
CA GLN A 99 7.63 17.11 -37.65
C GLN A 99 8.85 18.05 -37.83
N GLN A 100 8.72 19.12 -38.60
CA GLN A 100 9.81 20.05 -38.93
C GLN A 100 10.05 21.13 -37.85
N ASN A 101 9.10 21.36 -36.93
CA ASN A 101 9.18 22.48 -35.98
C ASN A 101 9.69 22.08 -34.57
N TYR A 102 9.66 20.79 -34.23
CA TYR A 102 10.16 20.23 -32.99
C TYR A 102 10.51 18.75 -33.23
N THR A 103 11.51 18.24 -32.51
CA THR A 103 11.90 16.83 -32.62
C THR A 103 11.00 15.99 -31.72
N LEU A 104 9.95 15.42 -32.31
CA LEU A 104 9.12 14.39 -31.64
C LEU A 104 9.98 13.34 -30.94
N GLN A 105 11.09 12.96 -31.58
CA GLN A 105 12.08 12.06 -31.03
C GLN A 105 12.64 12.53 -29.68
N ASN A 106 12.96 13.81 -29.51
CA ASN A 106 13.47 14.32 -28.23
C ASN A 106 12.40 14.23 -27.13
N ILE A 107 11.13 14.49 -27.47
CA ILE A 107 10.03 14.34 -26.51
C ILE A 107 9.89 12.86 -26.11
N GLN A 108 9.93 11.95 -27.07
CA GLN A 108 9.85 10.51 -26.83
C GLN A 108 11.01 10.01 -25.97
N GLU A 109 12.23 10.45 -26.24
CA GLU A 109 13.42 10.13 -25.44
C GLU A 109 13.26 10.59 -24.00
N VAL A 110 12.79 11.82 -23.77
CA VAL A 110 12.54 12.35 -22.42
C VAL A 110 11.43 11.55 -21.71
N MET A 111 10.34 11.20 -22.40
CA MET A 111 9.29 10.35 -21.84
C MET A 111 9.74 8.90 -21.59
N LEU A 112 10.77 8.42 -22.28
CA LEU A 112 11.26 7.04 -22.15
C LEU A 112 12.11 6.86 -20.89
N MET A 113 12.77 7.93 -20.43
CA MET A 113 13.68 7.89 -19.28
C MET A 113 13.02 7.34 -18.00
N PRO A 114 11.83 7.79 -17.57
CA PRO A 114 11.15 7.23 -16.40
C PRO A 114 10.78 5.75 -16.57
N VAL A 115 10.36 5.35 -17.77
CA VAL A 115 9.99 3.95 -18.10
C VAL A 115 11.21 3.02 -17.97
N LEU A 116 12.38 3.47 -18.41
CA LEU A 116 13.61 2.67 -18.33
C LEU A 116 14.23 2.67 -16.92
N ALA A 117 14.12 3.79 -16.19
CA ALA A 117 14.76 3.96 -14.90
C ALA A 117 13.97 3.37 -13.72
N LYS A 118 12.65 3.21 -13.88
CA LYS A 118 11.75 2.81 -12.78
C LYS A 118 10.97 1.55 -13.15
N ASN A 119 11.07 0.52 -12.31
CA ASN A 119 10.36 -0.75 -12.49
C ASN A 119 8.84 -0.68 -12.24
N TYR A 120 8.33 0.48 -11.83
CA TYR A 120 6.91 0.72 -11.53
C TYR A 120 6.24 1.65 -12.55
N VAL A 121 6.97 2.17 -13.54
CA VAL A 121 6.43 3.01 -14.62
C VAL A 121 6.36 2.17 -15.89
N ASP A 122 5.15 1.87 -16.35
CA ASP A 122 4.96 1.04 -17.55
C ASP A 122 4.91 1.91 -18.82
N THR A 123 4.14 3.01 -18.78
CA THR A 123 3.93 3.89 -19.92
C THR A 123 3.92 5.35 -19.50
N VAL A 124 4.39 6.21 -20.41
CA VAL A 124 4.28 7.67 -20.34
C VAL A 124 3.84 8.15 -21.72
N TYR A 125 2.83 9.01 -21.76
CA TYR A 125 2.29 9.58 -22.99
C TYR A 125 1.81 11.01 -22.76
N LEU A 126 1.67 11.75 -23.86
CA LEU A 126 1.27 13.15 -23.86
C LEU A 126 0.06 13.33 -24.76
N TYR A 127 -1.01 13.90 -24.21
CA TYR A 127 -2.19 14.26 -24.97
C TYR A 127 -2.20 15.75 -25.31
N SER A 128 -2.46 16.10 -26.57
CA SER A 128 -2.69 17.48 -26.99
C SER A 128 -4.18 17.72 -27.24
N GLY A 129 -4.78 18.60 -26.44
CA GLY A 129 -6.14 19.07 -26.68
C GLY A 129 -6.28 19.93 -27.94
N THR A 130 -5.17 20.51 -28.44
CA THR A 130 -5.17 21.38 -29.63
C THR A 130 -5.40 20.59 -30.91
N ASN A 131 -4.79 19.40 -31.03
CA ASN A 131 -4.87 18.57 -32.24
C ASN A 131 -5.57 17.22 -32.02
N GLY A 132 -5.97 16.90 -30.78
CA GLY A 132 -6.69 15.67 -30.44
C GLY A 132 -5.85 14.39 -30.56
N ARG A 133 -4.52 14.50 -30.50
CA ARG A 133 -3.59 13.37 -30.69
C ARG A 133 -2.79 13.07 -29.43
N VAL A 134 -2.45 11.80 -29.29
CA VAL A 134 -1.60 11.27 -28.23
C VAL A 134 -0.23 10.95 -28.81
N LEU A 135 0.81 11.49 -28.19
CA LEU A 135 2.20 11.12 -28.44
C LEU A 135 2.63 10.09 -27.39
N SER A 136 3.10 8.94 -27.86
CA SER A 136 3.60 7.83 -27.03
C SER A 136 4.94 7.34 -27.57
N GLN A 137 5.50 6.30 -26.94
CA GLN A 137 6.71 5.63 -27.44
C GLN A 137 6.51 5.00 -28.83
N ALA A 138 5.29 4.59 -29.18
CA ALA A 138 4.96 4.06 -30.51
C ALA A 138 4.82 5.16 -31.58
N GLY A 139 4.82 6.44 -31.19
CA GLY A 139 4.59 7.58 -32.07
C GLY A 139 3.30 8.33 -31.76
N VAL A 140 2.82 9.07 -32.76
CA VAL A 140 1.62 9.92 -32.66
C VAL A 140 0.41 9.15 -33.19
N ALA A 141 -0.63 9.01 -32.37
CA ALA A 141 -1.89 8.38 -32.74
C ALA A 141 -3.08 9.32 -32.44
N PRO A 142 -4.19 9.25 -33.20
CA PRO A 142 -5.45 9.84 -32.78
C PRO A 142 -5.91 9.27 -31.43
N LEU A 143 -6.56 10.10 -30.60
CA LEU A 143 -7.13 9.65 -29.32
C LEU A 143 -8.11 8.47 -29.50
N ASP A 144 -8.90 8.48 -30.57
CA ASP A 144 -9.92 7.46 -30.82
C ASP A 144 -9.38 6.04 -30.93
N THR A 145 -8.13 5.89 -31.38
CA THR A 145 -7.48 4.59 -31.57
C THR A 145 -6.45 4.29 -30.46
N PHE A 146 -6.35 5.13 -29.44
CA PHE A 146 -5.35 4.98 -28.39
C PHE A 146 -5.79 3.95 -27.34
N PRO A 147 -4.94 2.97 -26.96
CA PRO A 147 -5.33 1.91 -26.01
C PRO A 147 -5.83 2.42 -24.66
N ASP A 148 -5.23 3.50 -24.13
CA ASP A 148 -5.55 4.02 -22.79
C ASP A 148 -6.63 5.11 -22.84
N ARG A 149 -7.37 5.22 -23.95
CA ARG A 149 -8.41 6.24 -24.15
C ARG A 149 -9.39 6.30 -22.99
N LYS A 150 -9.88 5.16 -22.48
CA LYS A 150 -10.88 5.12 -21.40
C LYS A 150 -10.42 5.90 -20.16
N GLY A 151 -9.16 5.73 -19.77
CA GLY A 151 -8.57 6.44 -18.63
C GLY A 151 -8.40 7.93 -18.88
N LEU A 152 -7.98 8.28 -20.09
CA LEU A 152 -7.82 9.68 -20.48
C LEU A 152 -9.17 10.40 -20.59
N ASP A 153 -10.19 9.78 -21.17
CA ASP A 153 -11.57 10.31 -21.22
C ASP A 153 -12.12 10.52 -19.80
N GLN A 154 -11.83 9.60 -18.87
CA GLN A 154 -12.19 9.75 -17.46
C GLN A 154 -11.49 10.97 -16.83
N TYR A 155 -10.20 11.15 -17.07
CA TYR A 155 -9.46 12.33 -16.61
C TYR A 155 -9.98 13.63 -17.24
N LEU A 156 -10.29 13.64 -18.53
CA LEU A 156 -10.76 14.84 -19.23
C LEU A 156 -12.20 15.23 -18.87
N SER A 157 -13.03 14.27 -18.44
CA SER A 157 -14.44 14.50 -18.09
C SER A 157 -14.65 14.87 -16.63
N GLN A 158 -13.64 14.73 -15.77
CA GLN A 158 -13.78 15.04 -14.36
C GLN A 158 -13.86 16.55 -14.11
N THR A 159 -14.64 16.94 -13.10
CA THR A 159 -14.74 18.33 -12.62
C THR A 159 -13.85 18.63 -11.42
N ASP A 160 -13.20 17.61 -10.86
CA ASP A 160 -12.37 17.67 -9.66
C ASP A 160 -10.90 17.61 -10.07
N ASP A 161 -9.99 18.31 -9.38
CA ASP A 161 -8.56 18.40 -9.74
C ASP A 161 -7.78 17.11 -9.36
N ARG A 162 -8.38 15.94 -9.61
CA ARG A 162 -7.78 14.64 -9.26
C ARG A 162 -6.69 14.27 -10.26
N VAL A 163 -5.47 14.29 -9.76
CA VAL A 163 -4.23 13.93 -10.46
C VAL A 163 -4.04 12.41 -10.53
N LEU A 164 -4.83 11.62 -9.78
CA LEU A 164 -4.66 10.18 -9.62
C LEU A 164 -5.94 9.41 -9.96
N LEU A 165 -5.86 8.47 -10.89
CA LEU A 165 -6.97 7.58 -11.24
C LEU A 165 -6.51 6.14 -11.35
N VAL A 166 -7.41 5.21 -11.02
CA VAL A 166 -7.25 3.80 -11.39
C VAL A 166 -7.88 3.63 -12.76
N THR A 167 -7.07 3.23 -13.75
CA THR A 167 -7.50 3.01 -15.14
C THR A 167 -7.20 1.59 -15.57
N THR A 168 -7.81 1.17 -16.67
CA THR A 168 -7.41 -0.04 -17.37
C THR A 168 -6.83 0.30 -18.74
N SER A 169 -5.95 -0.56 -19.22
CA SER A 169 -5.37 -0.49 -20.54
C SER A 169 -5.39 -1.88 -21.17
N GLU A 170 -5.72 -1.93 -22.46
CA GLU A 170 -5.79 -3.14 -23.26
C GLU A 170 -4.52 -3.25 -24.13
N VAL A 171 -3.37 -3.45 -23.49
CA VAL A 171 -2.11 -3.71 -24.21
C VAL A 171 -1.97 -5.21 -24.43
N SER A 172 -1.73 -5.62 -25.69
CA SER A 172 -1.53 -7.03 -26.08
C SER A 172 -2.73 -7.96 -25.85
N GLY A 173 -3.96 -7.42 -25.86
CA GLY A 173 -5.20 -8.22 -25.80
C GLY A 173 -5.62 -8.68 -24.40
N TYR A 174 -4.94 -8.22 -23.35
CA TYR A 174 -5.33 -8.46 -21.96
C TYR A 174 -5.57 -7.13 -21.26
N GLU A 175 -6.64 -7.04 -20.47
CA GLU A 175 -6.92 -5.86 -19.65
C GLU A 175 -5.99 -5.88 -18.42
N LYS A 176 -5.17 -4.83 -18.29
CA LYS A 176 -4.32 -4.62 -17.12
C LYS A 176 -4.74 -3.34 -16.42
N THR A 177 -4.81 -3.40 -15.09
CA THR A 177 -5.15 -2.25 -14.24
C THR A 177 -3.90 -1.47 -13.90
N TYR A 178 -4.01 -0.14 -13.98
CA TYR A 178 -2.95 0.82 -13.74
C TYR A 178 -3.40 1.88 -12.74
N LEU A 179 -2.44 2.36 -11.97
CA LEU A 179 -2.57 3.61 -11.24
C LEU A 179 -1.97 4.72 -12.10
N ALA A 180 -2.80 5.53 -12.73
CA ALA A 180 -2.41 6.60 -13.63
C ALA A 180 -2.29 7.93 -12.89
N VAL A 181 -1.17 8.61 -13.11
CA VAL A 181 -0.90 9.97 -12.62
C VAL A 181 -0.99 10.93 -13.80
N PHE A 182 -1.84 11.94 -13.69
CA PHE A 182 -2.08 12.94 -14.72
C PHE A 182 -1.57 14.30 -14.28
N GLN A 183 -0.92 15.02 -15.17
CA GLN A 183 -0.43 16.37 -14.90
C GLN A 183 -0.78 17.27 -16.08
N ASP A 184 -1.57 18.31 -15.80
CA ASP A 184 -1.79 19.36 -16.78
C ASP A 184 -0.47 20.07 -17.08
N VAL A 185 -0.16 20.20 -18.37
CA VAL A 185 0.94 21.03 -18.83
C VAL A 185 0.42 22.45 -19.01
N ARG A 186 0.92 23.39 -18.21
CA ARG A 186 0.51 24.81 -18.24
C ARG A 186 1.75 25.69 -18.41
N TYR A 187 1.75 26.51 -19.47
CA TYR A 187 2.78 27.50 -19.72
C TYR A 187 2.23 28.90 -19.42
N GLY A 188 2.94 29.64 -18.56
CA GLY A 188 2.55 31.00 -18.15
C GLY A 188 1.59 31.08 -16.96
N SER A 189 1.67 32.20 -16.23
CA SER A 189 0.75 32.57 -15.16
C SER A 189 -0.61 32.90 -15.76
N LYS A 190 -1.68 32.21 -15.33
CA LYS A 190 -3.02 32.80 -15.35
C LYS A 190 -2.98 34.00 -14.40
N THR A 191 -2.73 35.20 -14.91
CA THR A 191 -3.27 36.41 -14.30
C THR A 191 -4.79 36.35 -14.34
#